data_AF-A0AA90QT63-F1
#
_entry.id   AF-A0AA90QT63-F1
#
_cell.length_a   1.000
_cell.length_b   1.000
_cell.length_c   1.000
_cell.angle_alpha   90.00
_cell.angle_beta   90.00
_cell.angle_gamma   90.00
#
_symmetry.space_group_name_H-M   'P 1'
#
loop_
_entity.id
_entity.type
_entity.pdbx_description
1 polymer ?
#
loop_
_entity_poly.entity_id
_entity_poly.type
_entity_poly.pdbx_seq_one_letter_code
_entity_poly.pdbx_strand_id
1 'polypeptide(L)' 'MNTGDRKEIAKVVNTLMGKKIEAELHGKKLYEQDRKLLNNTQNILFKELAISLNTTFEEINEMVIRLIKEHKQEKIFTI' A
#
# COMPACT_ATOMS: atom_id res chain seq x y z
N MET A 1 11.05 -7.01 -16.17
CA MET A 1 9.75 -6.66 -15.56
C MET A 1 9.09 -5.63 -16.46
N ASN A 2 7.91 -5.95 -17.01
CA ASN A 2 7.23 -5.05 -17.93
C ASN A 2 6.48 -3.98 -17.13
N THR A 3 6.37 -2.75 -17.66
CA THR A 3 5.67 -1.63 -16.99
C THR A 3 4.21 -1.96 -16.65
N GLY A 4 3.58 -2.87 -17.40
CA GLY A 4 2.26 -3.42 -17.10
C GLY A 4 2.20 -4.14 -15.75
N ASP A 5 3.17 -5.00 -15.46
CA ASP A 5 3.23 -5.78 -14.21
C ASP A 5 3.38 -4.85 -12.99
N ARG A 6 4.17 -3.79 -13.11
CA ARG A 6 4.39 -2.81 -12.04
C ARG A 6 3.12 -2.05 -11.67
N LYS A 7 2.31 -1.66 -12.67
CA LYS A 7 1.03 -0.98 -12.41
C LYS A 7 0.03 -1.91 -11.71
N GLU A 8 -0.02 -3.18 -12.10
CA GLU A 8 -0.90 -4.15 -11.44
C GLU A 8 -0.45 -4.44 -10.00
N ILE A 9 0.86 -4.58 -9.75
CA ILE A 9 1.41 -4.69 -8.38
C ILE A 9 1.01 -3.46 -7.55
N ALA A 10 1.15 -2.26 -8.09
CA ALA A 10 0.78 -1.02 -7.38
C ALA A 10 -0.71 -0.97 -7.03
N LYS A 11 -1.61 -1.41 -7.92
CA LYS A 11 -3.06 -1.50 -7.64
C LYS A 11 -3.36 -2.48 -6.51
N VAL A 12 -2.71 -3.65 -6.53
CA VAL A 12 -2.86 -4.68 -5.48
C VAL A 12 -2.39 -4.15 -4.14
N VAL A 13 -1.19 -3.55 -4.09
CA VAL A 13 -0.64 -2.94 -2.86
C VAL A 13 -1.57 -1.85 -2.32
N ASN A 14 -2.03 -0.92 -3.17
CA ASN A 14 -2.93 0.16 -2.77
C ASN A 14 -4.23 -0.38 -2.15
N THR A 15 -4.83 -1.39 -2.79
CA THR A 15 -6.07 -2.01 -2.32
C THR A 15 -5.87 -2.70 -0.97
N LEU A 16 -4.84 -3.54 -0.85
CA LEU A 16 -4.59 -4.32 0.36
C LEU A 16 -4.13 -3.45 1.54
N MET A 17 -3.34 -2.40 1.29
CA MET A 17 -3.00 -1.40 2.31
C MET A 17 -4.23 -0.64 2.78
N GLY A 18 -5.13 -0.26 1.87
CA GLY A 18 -6.39 0.37 2.22
C GLY A 18 -7.24 -0.51 3.14
N LYS A 19 -7.39 -1.80 2.82
CA LYS A 19 -8.09 -2.77 3.67
C LYS A 19 -7.41 -2.98 5.02
N LYS A 20 -6.07 -3.03 5.05
CA LYS A 20 -5.29 -3.16 6.29
C LYS A 20 -5.58 -2.01 7.24
N ILE A 21 -5.50 -0.77 6.74
CA ILE A 21 -5.77 0.44 7.52
C ILE A 21 -7.21 0.42 8.07
N GLU A 22 -8.20 0.06 7.25
CA GLU A 22 -9.59 -0.08 7.71
C GLU A 22 -9.74 -1.15 8.80
N ALA A 23 -9.15 -2.33 8.60
CA ALA A 23 -9.21 -3.40 9.60
C ALA A 23 -8.61 -2.95 10.93
N GLU A 24 -7.45 -2.28 10.90
CA GLU A 24 -6.76 -1.75 12.07
C GLU A 24 -7.60 -0.69 12.80
N LEU A 25 -8.29 0.20 12.07
CA LEU A 25 -9.23 1.19 12.64
C LEU A 25 -10.38 0.52 13.41
N HIS A 26 -10.80 -0.68 12.98
CA HIS A 26 -11.83 -1.47 13.66
C HIS A 26 -11.28 -2.46 14.70
N GLY A 27 -10.00 -2.35 15.07
CA GLY A 27 -9.34 -3.27 16.02
C GLY A 27 -9.17 -4.70 15.48
N LYS A 28 -9.27 -4.88 14.16
CA LYS A 28 -9.13 -6.16 13.47
C LYS A 28 -7.78 -6.23 12.74
N LYS A 29 -7.40 -7.44 12.34
CA LYS A 29 -6.25 -7.68 11.46
C LYS A 29 -6.75 -7.99 10.05
N LEU A 30 -5.92 -7.67 9.06
CA LEU A 30 -6.13 -8.12 7.67
C LEU A 30 -6.11 -9.65 7.62
N TYR A 31 -6.98 -10.25 6.80
CA TYR A 31 -7.01 -11.71 6.60
C TYR A 31 -5.64 -12.25 6.18
N GLU A 32 -5.28 -13.43 6.67
CA GLU A 32 -3.93 -14.00 6.49
C GLU A 32 -3.51 -14.15 5.02
N GLN A 33 -4.44 -14.52 4.14
CA GLN A 33 -4.19 -14.62 2.70
C GLN A 33 -3.85 -13.25 2.09
N ASP A 34 -4.69 -12.25 2.35
CA ASP A 34 -4.49 -10.86 1.92
C ASP A 34 -3.19 -10.27 2.50
N ARG A 35 -2.88 -10.56 3.78
CA ARG A 35 -1.64 -10.13 4.44
C ARG A 35 -0.40 -10.74 3.80
N LYS A 36 -0.40 -12.03 3.45
CA LYS A 36 0.72 -12.67 2.75
C LYS A 36 0.94 -12.07 1.37
N LEU A 37 -0.14 -11.85 0.62
CA LEU A 37 -0.07 -11.21 -0.70
C LEU A 37 0.45 -9.78 -0.61
N LEU A 38 -0.04 -9.02 0.38
CA LEU A 38 0.40 -7.66 0.65
C LEU A 38 1.90 -7.61 0.96
N ASN A 39 2.39 -8.45 1.86
CA ASN A 39 3.81 -8.50 2.23
C ASN A 39 4.70 -8.79 1.01
N ASN A 40 4.31 -9.74 0.16
CA ASN A 40 5.09 -10.10 -1.03
C ASN A 40 5.12 -8.96 -2.05
N THR A 41 3.97 -8.36 -2.35
CA THR A 41 3.85 -7.29 -3.35
C THR A 41 4.47 -5.98 -2.88
N GLN A 42 4.33 -5.63 -1.59
CA GLN A 42 5.03 -4.49 -0.98
C GLN A 42 6.55 -4.67 -1.01
N ASN A 43 7.05 -5.85 -0.66
CA ASN A 43 8.49 -6.11 -0.66
C ASN A 43 9.12 -5.88 -2.04
N ILE A 44 8.41 -6.26 -3.11
CA ILE A 44 8.89 -6.01 -4.48
C ILE A 44 8.82 -4.50 -4.78
N LEU A 45 7.64 -3.91 -4.66
CA LEU A 45 7.41 -2.54 -5.08
C LEU A 45 8.23 -1.51 -4.28
N PHE A 46 8.24 -1.63 -2.95
CA PHE A 46 8.86 -0.62 -2.10
C PHE A 46 10.38 -0.69 -2.16
N LYS A 47 10.97 -1.88 -2.34
CA LYS A 47 12.43 -1.99 -2.59
C LYS A 47 12.81 -1.34 -3.91
N GLU A 48 12.03 -1.57 -4.97
CA GLU A 48 12.27 -0.92 -6.27
C GLU A 48 12.18 0.61 -6.16
N LEU A 49 11.17 1.12 -5.46
CA LEU A 49 11.00 2.57 -5.23
C LEU A 49 12.12 3.15 -4.35
N ALA A 50 12.49 2.47 -3.27
CA ALA A 50 13.56 2.87 -2.36
C ALA A 50 14.89 3.07 -3.12
N ILE A 51 15.24 2.10 -3.96
CA ILE A 51 16.43 2.20 -4.83
C ILE A 51 16.31 3.36 -5.81
N SER A 52 15.16 3.47 -6.49
CA SER A 52 14.96 4.47 -7.56
C SER A 52 14.94 5.90 -7.04
N LEU A 53 14.52 6.10 -5.79
CA LEU A 53 14.37 7.42 -5.15
C LEU A 53 15.47 7.71 -4.12
N ASN A 54 16.45 6.83 -3.98
CA ASN A 54 17.53 6.94 -2.99
C ASN A 54 17.00 7.21 -1.57
N THR A 55 16.05 6.38 -1.14
CA THR A 55 15.34 6.45 0.15
C THR A 55 15.23 5.04 0.74
N THR A 56 14.61 4.89 1.90
CA THR A 56 14.45 3.62 2.60
C THR A 56 13.08 2.98 2.34
N PHE A 57 12.98 1.69 2.63
CA PHE A 57 11.70 0.97 2.56
C PHE A 57 10.67 1.59 3.52
N GLU A 58 11.12 1.96 4.72
CA GLU A 58 10.34 2.57 5.77
C GLU A 58 9.76 3.92 5.33
N GLU A 59 10.59 4.79 4.73
CA GLU A 59 10.15 6.09 4.20
C GLU A 59 9.11 5.94 3.07
N ILE A 60 9.27 4.96 2.17
CA ILE A 60 8.26 4.63 1.16
C ILE A 60 6.96 4.16 1.81
N ASN A 61 7.04 3.29 2.82
CA ASN A 61 5.88 2.79 3.53
C ASN A 61 5.10 3.93 4.22
N GLU A 62 5.80 4.84 4.90
CA GLU A 62 5.19 6.01 5.53
C GLU A 62 4.52 6.94 4.49
N MET A 63 5.20 7.20 3.37
CA MET A 63 4.66 8.00 2.28
C MET A 63 3.36 7.39 1.71
N VAL A 64 3.35 6.09 1.45
CA VAL A 64 2.17 5.38 0.93
C VAL A 64 1.03 5.40 1.94
N ILE A 65 1.31 5.17 3.23
CA ILE A 65 0.28 5.26 4.29
C ILE A 65 -0.35 6.65 4.31
N ARG A 66 0.47 7.71 4.24
CA ARG A 66 -0.02 9.09 4.18
C ARG A 66 -0.92 9.33 2.97
N LEU A 67 -0.46 8.96 1.77
CA LEU A 67 -1.22 9.14 0.52
C LEU A 67 -2.56 8.40 0.52
N ILE A 68 -2.61 7.18 1.07
CA ILE A 68 -3.85 6.41 1.18
C ILE A 68 -4.82 7.06 2.15
N LYS A 69 -4.33 7.55 3.30
CA LYS A 69 -5.17 8.24 4.29
C LYS A 69 -5.72 9.56 3.76
N GLU A 70 -4.93 10.32 3.00
CA GLU A 70 -5.36 11.56 2.34
C GLU A 70 -6.46 11.27 1.29
N HIS A 71 -6.23 10.32 0.38
CA HIS A 71 -7.23 9.92 -0.63
C HIS A 71 -8.54 9.38 -0.04
N LYS A 72 -8.50 8.72 1.12
CA LYS A 72 -9.72 8.24 1.79
C LYS A 72 -10.51 9.35 2.49
N GLN A 73 -9.84 10.39 3.01
CA GLN A 73 -10.51 11.52 3.64
C GLN A 73 -11.31 12.33 2.62
N GLU A 74 -10.78 12.54 1.42
CA GLU A 74 -11.47 13.28 0.35
C GLU A 74 -12.82 12.65 -0.04
N LYS A 75 -12.95 11.31 -0.01
CA LYS A 75 -14.21 10.62 -0.32
C LYS A 75 -15.27 10.74 0.77
N ILE A 76 -14.90 11.03 2.02
CA ILE A 76 -15.85 11.20 3.13
C ILE A 76 -16.51 12.59 3.08
N PHE A 77 -15.85 13.59 2.48
CA PHE A 77 -16.38 14.96 2.35
C PHE A 77 -17.19 15.21 1.07
N THR A 78 -17.45 14.18 0.25
CA THR A 78 -18.24 14.32 -1.00
C THR A 78 -19.69 13.80 -0.86
N ILE A 79 -20.25 13.82 0.36
CA ILE A 79 -21.66 13.48 0.62
C ILE A 79 -22.45 14.74 0.94
#